data_AF-A0A3M1RMR6-F1
#
_entry.id   AF-A0A3M1RMR6-F1
#
_cell.length_a   1.000
_cell.length_b   1.000
_cell.length_c   1.000
_cell.angle_alpha   90.00
_cell.angle_beta   90.00
_cell.angle_gamma   90.00
#
_symmetry.space_group_name_H-M   'P 1'
#
loop_
_entity.id
_entity.type
_entity.pdbx_description
1 polymer ?
#
loop_
_entity_poly.entity_id
_entity_poly.type
_entity_poly.pdbx_seq_one_letter_code
_entity_poly.pdbx_strand_id
1 'polypeptide(L)'
;MLAFVIRMLGHKLVTLFFISIISFLVIHLAPGEPSQIDPLNPRFTKEDLERYRKAFDLDKPLYVQYWLFYKRLFSGELRSFKDNQPVLPKILERFYNSLPLFIVGTLLTWCYAFPLGINAAIRRESWFDRTTTFVSYA
;
A
#
# COMPACT_ATOMS: atom_id res chain seq x y z
N MET A 1 20.13 -21.63 -0.80
CA MET A 1 19.79 -20.24 -0.40
C MET A 1 19.35 -19.38 -1.59
N LEU A 2 20.12 -19.28 -2.68
CA LEU A 2 19.73 -18.48 -3.86
C LEU A 2 18.37 -18.89 -4.46
N ALA A 3 18.15 -20.18 -4.69
CA ALA A 3 16.87 -20.71 -5.19
C ALA A 3 15.67 -20.37 -4.28
N PHE A 4 15.90 -20.33 -2.96
CA PHE A 4 14.88 -19.94 -2.00
C PHE A 4 14.53 -18.45 -2.11
N VAL A 5 15.54 -17.57 -2.21
CA VAL A 5 15.34 -16.11 -2.38
C VAL A 5 14.62 -15.81 -3.69
N ILE A 6 15.01 -16.46 -4.79
CA ILE A 6 14.35 -16.30 -6.09
C ILE A 6 12.89 -16.73 -6.00
N ARG A 7 12.62 -17.91 -5.42
CA ARG A 7 11.25 -18.39 -5.23
C ARG A 7 10.43 -17.40 -4.39
N MET A 8 11.00 -16.89 -3.30
CA MET A 8 10.34 -15.92 -2.41
C MET A 8 10.03 -14.60 -3.13
N LEU A 9 11.00 -14.04 -3.86
CA LEU A 9 10.80 -12.82 -4.64
C LEU A 9 9.78 -13.04 -5.76
N GLY A 10 9.81 -14.19 -6.43
CA GLY A 10 8.83 -14.57 -7.45
C GLY A 10 7.41 -14.56 -6.90
N HIS A 11 7.16 -15.21 -5.76
CA HIS A 11 5.84 -15.20 -5.12
C HIS A 11 5.39 -13.78 -4.77
N LYS A 12 6.28 -12.95 -4.19
CA LYS A 12 5.96 -11.56 -3.84
C LYS A 12 5.62 -10.72 -5.07
N LEU A 13 6.38 -10.85 -6.15
CA LEU A 13 6.14 -10.12 -7.40
C LEU A 13 4.80 -10.51 -8.03
N VAL A 14 4.47 -11.81 -8.04
CA VAL A 14 3.17 -12.28 -8.52
C VAL A 14 2.03 -11.70 -7.67
N THR A 15 2.14 -11.77 -6.35
CA THR A 15 1.14 -11.19 -5.44
C THR A 15 0.98 -9.69 -5.66
N LEU A 16 2.08 -8.93 -5.76
CA LEU A 16 2.05 -7.48 -6.02
C LEU A 16 1.39 -7.17 -7.37
N PHE A 17 1.67 -7.96 -8.40
CA PHE A 17 1.05 -7.80 -9.71
C PHE A 17 -0.47 -7.95 -9.62
N PHE A 18 -0.98 -9.02 -9.00
CA PHE A 18 -2.43 -9.21 -8.84
C PHE A 18 -3.08 -8.13 -7.98
N ILE A 19 -2.45 -7.75 -6.87
CA ILE A 19 -2.94 -6.65 -6.02
C ILE A 19 -3.02 -5.35 -6.83
N SER A 20 -2.02 -5.07 -7.67
CA SER A 20 -2.03 -3.85 -8.49
C SER A 20 -3.17 -3.84 -9.51
N ILE A 21 -3.49 -4.99 -10.13
CA ILE A 21 -4.65 -5.11 -11.04
C ILE A 21 -5.93 -4.81 -10.27
N ILE A 22 -6.11 -5.44 -9.11
CA ILE A 22 -7.31 -5.26 -8.29
C ILE A 22 -7.43 -3.79 -7.87
N SER A 23 -6.35 -3.20 -7.34
CA SER A 23 -6.34 -1.78 -6.95
C SER A 23 -6.63 -0.86 -8.14
N PHE A 24 -6.08 -1.15 -9.32
CA PHE A 24 -6.35 -0.39 -10.54
C PHE A 24 -7.83 -0.47 -10.91
N LEU A 25 -8.43 -1.67 -10.90
CA LEU A 25 -9.85 -1.85 -11.18
C LEU A 25 -10.73 -1.15 -10.13
N VAL A 26 -10.40 -1.26 -8.84
CA VAL A 26 -11.14 -0.61 -7.76
C VAL A 26 -11.16 0.91 -7.95
N ILE A 27 -10.04 1.52 -8.35
CA ILE A 27 -9.99 2.96 -8.65
C ILE A 27 -10.90 3.34 -9.82
N HIS A 28 -11.00 2.49 -10.85
CA HIS A 28 -11.86 2.74 -12.03
C HIS A 28 -13.33 2.41 -11.80
N LEU A 29 -13.63 1.56 -10.82
CA LEU A 29 -14.99 1.18 -10.40
C LEU A 29 -15.55 2.10 -9.32
N ALA A 30 -14.69 2.87 -8.64
CA ALA A 30 -15.12 3.84 -7.64
C ALA A 30 -16.09 4.86 -8.26
N PRO A 31 -17.12 5.31 -7.53
CA PRO A 31 -18.06 6.31 -8.03
C PRO A 31 -17.35 7.66 -8.23
N GLY A 32 -17.32 8.12 -9.48
CA GLY A 32 -16.57 9.29 -9.92
C GLY A 32 -15.47 8.90 -10.92
N GLU A 33 -15.28 9.68 -11.98
CA GLU A 33 -14.18 9.39 -12.90
C GLU A 33 -12.83 9.71 -12.24
N PRO A 34 -11.74 8.98 -12.55
CA PRO A 34 -10.40 9.31 -12.06
C PRO A 34 -9.94 10.75 -12.37
N SER A 35 -10.56 11.40 -13.36
CA SER A 35 -10.34 12.80 -13.72
C SER A 35 -11.11 13.82 -12.86
N GLN A 36 -12.10 13.39 -12.08
CA GLN A 36 -12.87 14.24 -11.16
C GLN A 36 -12.19 14.28 -9.79
N ILE A 37 -10.97 14.82 -9.78
CA ILE A 37 -10.10 14.76 -8.59
C ILE A 37 -10.55 15.77 -7.51
N ASP A 38 -11.41 16.73 -7.89
CA ASP A 38 -12.03 17.69 -6.98
C ASP A 38 -13.45 18.09 -7.46
N PRO A 39 -14.45 17.20 -7.33
CA PRO A 39 -15.81 17.44 -7.85
C PRO A 39 -16.53 18.59 -7.12
N LEU A 40 -15.97 19.11 -6.04
CA LEU A 40 -16.49 20.22 -5.25
C LEU A 40 -15.86 21.57 -5.62
N ASN A 41 -14.87 21.61 -6.52
CA ASN A 41 -14.24 22.85 -6.96
C ASN A 41 -15.06 23.51 -8.10
N PRO A 42 -15.76 24.63 -7.86
CA PRO A 42 -16.63 25.26 -8.85
C PRO A 42 -15.89 25.85 -10.05
N ARG A 43 -14.55 25.91 -10.00
CA ARG A 43 -13.68 26.41 -11.08
C ARG A 43 -13.27 25.33 -12.07
N PHE A 44 -13.59 24.07 -11.82
CA PHE A 44 -13.23 22.98 -12.73
C PHE A 44 -14.15 23.01 -13.96
N THR A 45 -13.65 23.53 -15.07
CA THR A 45 -14.41 23.59 -16.32
C THR A 45 -14.38 22.24 -17.04
N LYS A 46 -15.32 22.03 -17.98
CA LYS A 46 -15.33 20.83 -18.83
C LYS A 46 -14.05 20.71 -19.67
N GLU A 47 -13.47 21.84 -20.05
CA GLU A 47 -12.21 21.94 -20.81
C GLU A 47 -11.01 21.46 -19.98
N ASP A 48 -10.97 21.81 -18.68
CA ASP A 48 -9.96 21.30 -17.76
C ASP A 48 -10.07 19.78 -17.62
N LEU A 49 -11.29 19.25 -17.47
CA LEU A 49 -11.54 17.81 -17.39
C LEU A 49 -10.97 17.03 -18.58
N GLU A 50 -11.21 17.51 -19.81
CA GLU A 50 -10.66 16.87 -21.01
C GLU A 50 -9.13 16.96 -21.09
N ARG A 51 -8.58 18.09 -20.67
CA ARG A 51 -7.13 18.28 -20.58
C ARG A 51 -6.50 17.31 -19.58
N TYR A 52 -7.13 17.11 -18.41
CA TYR A 52 -6.72 16.15 -17.41
C TYR A 52 -6.83 14.71 -17.91
N ARG A 53 -7.93 14.36 -18.60
CA ARG A 53 -8.08 13.03 -19.19
C ARG A 53 -6.95 12.70 -20.16
N LYS A 54 -6.62 13.63 -21.07
CA LYS A 54 -5.51 13.46 -22.02
C LYS A 54 -4.14 13.45 -21.33
N ALA A 55 -3.93 14.30 -20.32
CA ALA A 55 -2.64 14.37 -19.62
C ALA A 55 -2.29 13.09 -18.86
N PHE A 56 -3.30 12.36 -18.38
CA PHE A 56 -3.14 11.12 -17.64
C PHE A 56 -3.47 9.85 -18.46
N ASP A 57 -3.71 9.99 -19.77
CA ASP A 57 -4.11 8.91 -20.70
C ASP A 57 -5.43 8.21 -20.34
N LEU A 58 -6.30 8.88 -19.59
CA LEU A 58 -7.60 8.35 -19.17
C LEU A 58 -8.58 8.19 -20.35
N ASP A 59 -8.26 8.76 -21.52
CA ASP A 59 -8.97 8.59 -22.78
C ASP A 59 -8.67 7.26 -23.48
N LYS A 60 -7.64 6.51 -23.04
CA LYS A 60 -7.23 5.26 -23.67
C LYS A 60 -7.96 4.04 -23.08
N PRO A 61 -7.99 2.89 -23.78
CA PRO A 61 -8.52 1.65 -23.20
C PRO A 61 -7.79 1.24 -21.91
N LEU A 62 -8.51 0.62 -20.96
CA LEU A 62 -8.00 0.27 -19.62
C LEU A 62 -6.67 -0.52 -19.64
N TYR A 63 -6.50 -1.45 -20.58
CA TYR A 63 -5.27 -2.23 -20.69
C TYR A 63 -4.06 -1.36 -21.10
N VAL A 64 -4.28 -0.33 -21.93
CA VAL A 64 -3.24 0.63 -22.31
C VAL A 64 -2.89 1.54 -21.14
N GLN A 65 -3.90 2.00 -20.40
CA GLN A 65 -3.70 2.80 -19.19
C GLN A 65 -2.86 2.05 -18.15
N TYR A 66 -3.17 0.77 -17.92
CA TYR A 66 -2.43 -0.09 -17.01
C TYR A 66 -0.97 -0.29 -17.45
N TRP A 67 -0.73 -0.51 -18.74
CA TRP A 67 0.63 -0.60 -19.28
C TRP A 67 1.42 0.71 -19.11
N LEU A 68 0.80 1.85 -19.40
CA LEU A 68 1.41 3.17 -19.21
C LEU A 68 1.69 3.49 -17.74
N PHE A 69 0.79 3.06 -16.83
CA PHE A 69 1.02 3.14 -15.39
C PHE A 69 2.29 2.40 -14.99
N TYR A 70 2.46 1.15 -15.45
CA TYR A 70 3.66 0.37 -15.17
C TYR A 70 4.93 0.98 -15.77
N LYS A 71 4.85 1.50 -17.00
CA LYS A 71 5.96 2.21 -17.64
C LYS A 71 6.41 3.41 -16.79
N ARG A 72 5.45 4.23 -16.32
CA ARG A 72 5.71 5.39 -15.44
C ARG A 72 6.22 4.98 -14.05
N LEU A 73 5.72 3.87 -13.51
CA LEU A 73 6.18 3.31 -12.24
C LEU A 73 7.66 2.92 -12.31
N PHE A 74 8.06 2.22 -13.36
CA PHE A 74 9.46 1.80 -13.54
C PHE A 74 10.38 2.93 -14.00
N SER A 75 9.88 3.95 -14.70
CA SER A 75 10.67 5.15 -15.01
C SER A 75 10.79 6.13 -13.84
N GLY A 76 10.00 5.96 -12.78
CA GLY A 76 9.95 6.87 -11.64
C GLY A 76 9.20 8.18 -11.92
N GLU A 77 8.55 8.31 -13.08
CA GLU A 77 7.84 9.51 -13.53
C GLU A 77 6.37 9.52 -13.11
N LEU A 78 6.06 8.97 -11.94
CA LEU A 78 4.71 8.97 -11.40
C LEU A 78 4.35 10.36 -10.88
N ARG A 79 3.19 10.87 -11.31
CA ARG A 79 2.61 12.14 -10.86
C ARG A 79 1.27 11.93 -10.18
N SER A 80 1.02 12.67 -9.11
CA SER A 80 -0.25 12.68 -8.39
C SER A 80 -1.35 13.24 -9.29
N PHE A 81 -2.49 12.55 -9.38
CA PHE A 81 -3.66 13.07 -10.08
C PHE A 81 -4.14 14.40 -9.47
N LYS A 82 -4.06 14.55 -8.14
CA LYS A 82 -4.58 15.71 -7.41
C LYS A 82 -3.73 16.96 -7.53
N ASP A 83 -2.43 16.81 -7.30
CA ASP A 83 -1.53 17.95 -7.09
C ASP A 83 -0.48 18.07 -8.21
N ASN A 84 -0.49 17.15 -9.19
CA ASN A 84 0.51 17.02 -10.26
C ASN A 84 1.98 16.94 -9.79
N GLN A 85 2.20 16.63 -8.51
CA GLN A 85 3.51 16.49 -7.90
C GLN A 85 4.09 15.08 -8.10
N PRO A 86 5.43 14.93 -8.13
CA PRO A 86 6.08 13.62 -8.12
C PRO A 86 5.59 12.76 -6.95
N VAL A 87 5.25 11.51 -7.23
CA VAL A 87 4.68 10.60 -6.23
C VAL A 87 5.77 10.05 -5.30
N LEU A 88 6.98 9.81 -5.81
CA LEU A 88 8.04 9.16 -5.05
C LEU A 88 8.45 9.94 -3.77
N PRO A 89 8.67 11.28 -3.80
CA PRO A 89 8.92 12.05 -2.58
C PRO A 89 7.76 11.97 -1.57
N LYS A 90 6.50 11.99 -2.05
CA LYS A 90 5.31 11.91 -1.20
C LYS A 90 5.19 10.55 -0.50
N ILE A 91 5.57 9.47 -1.19
CA ILE A 91 5.66 8.13 -0.59
C ILE A 91 6.77 8.10 0.46
N LEU A 92 7.95 8.64 0.13
CA LEU A 92 9.09 8.66 1.05
C LEU A 92 8.77 9.47 2.32
N GLU A 93 8.17 10.64 2.19
CA GLU A 93 7.77 11.47 3.32
C GLU A 93 6.80 10.72 4.25
N ARG A 94 5.78 10.07 3.68
CA ARG A 94 4.84 9.25 4.46
C ARG A 94 5.51 8.05 5.10
N PHE A 95 6.43 7.40 4.38
CA PHE A 95 7.21 6.30 4.91
C PHE A 95 8.05 6.74 6.12
N TYR A 96 8.80 7.84 6.00
CA TYR A 96 9.57 8.40 7.11
C TYR A 96 8.69 8.79 8.30
N ASN A 97 7.50 9.31 8.08
CA ASN A 97 6.57 9.62 9.16
C ASN A 97 6.01 8.37 9.84
N SER A 98 5.79 7.28 9.10
CA SER A 98 5.31 5.99 9.65
C SER A 98 6.41 5.18 10.34
N LEU A 99 7.67 5.40 9.97
CA LEU A 99 8.79 4.59 10.41
C LEU A 99 9.02 4.65 11.94
N PRO A 100 9.01 5.83 12.60
CA PRO A 100 9.10 5.89 14.07
C PRO A 100 7.96 5.14 14.76
N LEU A 101 6.73 5.27 14.25
CA LEU A 101 5.57 4.58 14.83
C LEU A 101 5.73 3.06 14.74
N PHE A 102 6.17 2.57 13.57
CA PHE A 102 6.46 1.15 13.37
C PHE A 102 7.57 0.66 14.30
N ILE A 103 8.67 1.40 14.41
CA ILE A 103 9.81 1.03 15.25
C ILE A 103 9.39 0.99 16.73
N VAL A 104 8.77 2.06 17.23
CA VAL A 104 8.34 2.13 18.63
C VAL A 104 7.30 1.06 18.94
N GLY A 105 6.30 0.87 18.06
CA GLY A 105 5.29 -0.17 18.23
C GLY A 105 5.90 -1.58 18.25
N THR A 106 6.86 -1.84 17.36
CA THR A 106 7.57 -3.13 17.29
C THR A 106 8.41 -3.36 18.54
N LEU A 107 9.16 -2.35 19.00
CA LEU A 107 9.99 -2.45 20.20
C LEU A 107 9.12 -2.68 21.44
N LEU A 108 8.04 -1.92 21.61
CA LEU A 108 7.08 -2.15 22.70
C LEU A 108 6.51 -3.57 22.63
N THR A 109 6.08 -4.00 21.43
CA THR A 109 5.56 -5.35 21.23
C THR A 109 6.59 -6.41 21.65
N TRP A 110 7.85 -6.29 21.22
CA TRP A 110 8.90 -7.23 21.61
C TRP A 110 9.21 -7.19 23.10
N CYS A 111 9.23 -6.01 23.71
CA CYS A 111 9.45 -5.82 25.15
C CYS A 111 8.40 -6.53 26.00
N TYR A 112 7.15 -6.64 25.54
CA TYR A 112 6.10 -7.36 26.27
C TYR A 112 5.94 -8.81 25.80
N ALA A 113 5.89 -9.04 24.48
CA ALA A 113 5.62 -10.35 23.90
C ALA A 113 6.73 -11.36 24.20
N PHE A 114 8.01 -10.97 24.15
CA PHE A 114 9.09 -11.92 24.42
C PHE A 114 9.13 -12.37 25.89
N PRO A 115 9.11 -11.48 26.90
CA PRO A 115 9.11 -11.93 28.29
C PRO A 115 7.85 -12.74 28.65
N LEU A 116 6.67 -12.31 28.17
CA LEU A 116 5.43 -13.05 28.41
C LEU A 116 5.47 -14.44 27.75
N GLY A 117 5.90 -14.52 26.49
CA GLY A 117 6.03 -15.78 25.76
C GLY A 117 7.07 -16.73 26.37
N ILE A 118 8.24 -16.20 26.77
CA ILE A 118 9.29 -16.99 27.43
C ILE A 118 8.80 -17.49 28.79
N ASN A 119 8.18 -16.65 29.61
CA ASN A 119 7.70 -17.05 30.94
C ASN A 119 6.56 -18.08 30.85
N ALA A 120 5.65 -17.95 29.88
CA ALA A 120 4.63 -18.95 29.59
C ALA A 120 5.26 -20.29 29.17
N ALA A 121 6.28 -20.26 28.30
CA ALA A 121 6.97 -21.46 27.85
C ALA A 121 7.76 -22.17 28.96
N ILE A 122 8.41 -21.43 29.87
CA ILE A 122 9.13 -21.99 31.02
C ILE A 122 8.15 -22.60 32.03
N ARG A 123 7.03 -21.93 32.29
CA ARG A 123 5.97 -22.38 33.23
C ARG A 123 4.83 -23.08 32.50
N ARG A 124 5.17 -23.99 31.60
CA ARG A 124 4.22 -24.73 30.78
C ARG A 124 3.18 -25.43 31.65
N GLU A 125 1.91 -25.43 31.22
CA GLU A 125 0.75 -25.98 31.94
C GLU A 125 0.38 -25.25 33.25
N SER A 126 1.07 -24.16 33.60
CA SER A 126 0.67 -23.35 34.75
C SER A 126 -0.58 -22.51 34.45
N TRP A 127 -1.23 -22.03 35.51
CA TRP A 127 -2.33 -21.08 35.38
C TRP A 127 -1.94 -19.82 34.59
N PHE A 128 -0.69 -19.38 34.68
CA PHE A 128 -0.16 -18.23 33.93
C PHE A 128 -0.07 -18.50 32.42
N ASP A 129 0.36 -19.71 32.03
CA ASP A 129 0.43 -20.13 30.62
C ASP A 129 -0.98 -20.24 30.00
N ARG A 130 -1.92 -20.89 30.72
CA ARG A 130 -3.30 -21.05 30.25
C ARG A 130 -4.06 -19.74 30.10
N THR A 131 -3.91 -18.79 31.03
CA THR A 131 -4.57 -17.48 30.93
C THR A 131 -3.96 -16.60 29.84
N THR A 132 -2.64 -16.57 29.72
CA THR A 132 -1.94 -15.78 28.68
C THR A 132 -2.26 -16.31 27.29
N THR A 133 -2.32 -17.63 27.12
CA THR A 133 -2.73 -18.29 25.88
C THR A 133 -4.18 -17.95 25.54
N PHE A 134 -5.11 -18.11 26.50
CA PHE A 134 -6.53 -17.77 26.27
C PHE A 134 -6.71 -16.31 25.84
N VAL A 135 -6.06 -15.36 26.54
CA VAL A 135 -6.15 -13.93 26.21
C VAL A 135 -5.51 -13.59 24.86
N SER A 136 -4.47 -14.32 24.43
CA SER A 136 -3.82 -14.06 23.13
C SER A 136 -4.64 -14.54 21.93
N TYR A 137 -5.51 -15.54 22.12
CA TYR A 137 -6.37 -16.11 21.07
C TYR A 137 -7.81 -15.56 21.09
N ALA A 138 -8.20 -14.82 22.12
CA ALA A 138 -9.49 -14.12 22.22
C ALA A 138 -9.42 -12.73 21.56
#